data_AF-A0A8B4G115-F1
#
_entry.id   AF-A0A8B4G115-F1
#
_cell.length_a   1.000
_cell.length_b   1.000
_cell.length_c   1.000
_cell.angle_alpha   90.00
_cell.angle_beta   90.00
_cell.angle_gamma   90.00
#
_symmetry.space_group_name_H-M   'P 1'
#
loop_
_entity.id
_entity.type
_entity.pdbx_description
1 polymer ?
#
loop_
_entity_poly.entity_id
_entity_poly.type
_entity_poly.pdbx_seq_one_letter_code
_entity_poly.pdbx_strand_id
1 'polypeptide(L)'
;MRDPDFFLRRYAPTTNIMAFLEVPYDKLVDCIAQWERKQDKYREVSVQKIEIGGTWEQRLNSLLPLTLHSPKAMISETQSPWCVYVDNGMQGTDIYSDPSYLCQILGVHEIAITMVRDIPKIKPGSTQFSYSDGSRAKKIVSETGYYYEVPGRYIAAHRESRWEFVEQGEPFPFEELEQYQARRIKDRLTPEMVERYCGHFGIDLFNPDFYSGRACIFERQVHPDIPKLLHFPQSAAAVGQQSRLG
;
A
#
# COMPACT_ATOMS: atom_id res chain seq x y z
N MET A 1 0.53 -16.66 -12.06
CA MET A 1 1.83 -16.45 -12.77
C MET A 1 2.39 -15.11 -12.32
N ARG A 2 3.69 -14.99 -12.00
CA ARG A 2 4.26 -13.70 -11.58
C ARG A 2 4.27 -12.70 -12.74
N ASP A 3 3.74 -11.50 -12.53
CA ASP A 3 3.67 -10.42 -13.52
C ASP A 3 4.08 -9.08 -12.86
N PRO A 4 5.38 -8.77 -12.74
CA PRO A 4 5.82 -7.50 -12.16
C PRO A 4 5.33 -6.26 -12.94
N ASP A 5 5.10 -6.35 -14.26
CA ASP A 5 4.59 -5.22 -15.05
C ASP A 5 3.15 -4.86 -14.65
N PHE A 6 2.33 -5.86 -14.28
CA PHE A 6 1.01 -5.65 -13.71
C PHE A 6 1.04 -4.69 -12.52
N PHE A 7 1.91 -4.98 -11.53
CA PHE A 7 1.97 -4.26 -10.26
C PHE A 7 2.78 -2.97 -10.35
N LEU A 8 3.91 -2.98 -11.06
CA LEU A 8 4.81 -1.84 -11.12
C LEU A 8 4.34 -0.78 -12.10
N ARG A 9 3.52 -1.15 -13.08
CA ARG A 9 3.16 -0.27 -14.21
C ARG A 9 1.67 -0.21 -14.49
N ARG A 10 1.03 -1.34 -14.82
CA ARG A 10 -0.33 -1.36 -15.40
C ARG A 10 -1.41 -0.81 -14.45
N TYR A 11 -1.31 -1.17 -13.16
CA TYR A 11 -2.23 -0.73 -12.10
C TYR A 11 -1.60 0.27 -11.13
N ALA A 12 -0.46 0.86 -11.48
CA ALA A 12 0.05 2.02 -10.79
C ALA A 12 -0.96 3.19 -10.90
N PRO A 13 -1.10 4.04 -9.85
CA PRO A 13 -0.32 4.06 -8.61
C PRO A 13 -0.80 3.07 -7.53
N THR A 14 -2.02 2.54 -7.66
CA THR A 14 -2.68 1.72 -6.63
C THR A 14 -1.86 0.50 -6.20
N THR A 15 -1.23 -0.21 -7.14
CA THR A 15 -0.37 -1.37 -6.80
C THR A 15 1.07 -1.00 -6.50
N ASN A 16 1.45 0.28 -6.58
CA ASN A 16 2.77 0.75 -6.18
C ASN A 16 2.87 0.96 -4.68
N ILE A 17 1.75 1.15 -3.98
CA ILE A 17 1.73 1.15 -2.52
C ILE A 17 0.71 0.14 -2.02
N MET A 18 1.17 -0.78 -1.19
CA MET A 18 0.31 -1.76 -0.55
C MET A 18 0.79 -1.96 0.88
N ALA A 19 -0.17 -2.20 1.78
CA ALA A 19 0.13 -2.66 3.13
C ALA A 19 -0.50 -4.04 3.33
N PHE A 20 0.16 -4.87 4.10
CA PHE A 20 -0.26 -6.21 4.47
C PHE A 20 -0.36 -6.27 5.98
N LEU A 21 -1.47 -6.75 6.51
CA LEU A 21 -1.65 -6.97 7.95
C LEU A 21 -1.82 -8.46 8.22
N GLU A 22 -1.05 -9.02 9.15
CA GLU A 22 -1.14 -10.43 9.52
C GLU A 22 -2.31 -10.65 10.48
N VAL A 23 -3.51 -10.73 9.91
CA VAL A 23 -4.76 -10.76 10.66
C VAL A 23 -5.84 -11.46 9.85
N PRO A 24 -6.72 -12.26 10.50
CA PRO A 24 -7.89 -12.82 9.81
C PRO A 24 -8.77 -11.72 9.22
N TYR A 25 -9.26 -11.93 7.99
CA TYR A 25 -10.06 -10.95 7.24
C TYR A 25 -11.22 -10.37 8.04
N ASP A 26 -12.02 -11.24 8.67
CA ASP A 26 -13.19 -10.79 9.42
C ASP A 26 -12.79 -9.86 10.58
N LYS A 27 -11.67 -10.14 11.26
CA LYS A 27 -11.16 -9.29 12.34
C LYS A 27 -10.70 -7.93 11.83
N LEU A 28 -10.03 -7.87 10.67
CA LEU A 28 -9.60 -6.61 10.06
C LEU A 28 -10.79 -5.77 9.60
N VAL A 29 -11.71 -6.40 8.88
CA VAL A 29 -12.91 -5.76 8.35
C VAL A 29 -13.81 -5.25 9.46
N ASP A 30 -14.02 -6.03 10.53
CA ASP A 30 -14.78 -5.59 11.69
C ASP A 30 -14.12 -4.41 12.40
N CYS A 31 -12.79 -4.43 12.52
CA CYS A 31 -12.04 -3.33 13.12
C CYS A 31 -12.21 -2.03 12.33
N ILE A 32 -12.03 -2.08 11.02
CA ILE A 32 -12.20 -0.91 10.13
C ILE A 32 -13.65 -0.42 10.20
N ALA A 33 -14.64 -1.33 10.10
CA ALA A 33 -16.04 -0.95 10.19
C ALA A 33 -16.40 -0.28 11.53
N GLN A 34 -15.84 -0.76 12.64
CA GLN A 34 -16.02 -0.14 13.96
C GLN A 34 -15.33 1.22 14.06
N TRP A 35 -14.14 1.36 13.48
CA TRP A 35 -13.39 2.61 13.46
C TRP A 35 -14.13 3.69 12.65
N GLU A 36 -14.59 3.35 11.45
CA GLU A 36 -15.36 4.27 10.60
C GLU A 36 -16.67 4.68 11.27
N ARG A 37 -17.41 3.76 11.90
CA ARG A 37 -18.62 4.11 12.68
C ARG A 37 -18.35 5.08 13.84
N LYS A 38 -17.14 5.06 14.44
CA LYS A 38 -16.76 6.04 15.46
C LYS A 38 -16.50 7.40 14.84
N GLN A 39 -15.89 7.45 13.66
CA GLN A 39 -15.63 8.69 12.92
C GLN A 39 -16.91 9.30 12.33
N ASP A 40 -17.88 8.48 11.92
CA ASP A 40 -19.19 8.92 11.42
C ASP A 40 -19.94 9.80 12.42
N LYS A 41 -19.70 9.65 13.73
CA LYS A 41 -20.30 10.54 14.75
C LYS A 41 -19.83 11.99 14.64
N TYR A 42 -18.71 12.22 13.98
CA TYR A 42 -18.07 13.51 13.79
C TYR A 42 -18.06 13.96 12.32
N ARG A 43 -18.58 13.12 11.41
CA ARG A 43 -18.67 13.40 9.97
C ARG A 43 -20.14 13.49 9.56
N GLU A 44 -20.43 14.35 8.59
CA GLU A 44 -21.77 14.45 8.02
C GLU A 44 -22.11 13.28 7.10
N VAL A 45 -21.10 12.54 6.63
CA VAL A 45 -21.27 11.46 5.68
C VAL A 45 -20.73 10.14 6.22
N SER A 46 -21.53 9.09 6.11
CA SER A 46 -21.19 7.74 6.52
C SER A 46 -20.32 7.01 5.52
N VAL A 47 -19.48 6.11 6.05
CA VAL A 47 -18.69 5.18 5.24
C VAL A 47 -19.50 3.95 4.86
N GLN A 48 -19.44 3.55 3.59
CA GLN A 48 -20.09 2.35 3.08
C GLN A 48 -19.10 1.20 2.93
N LYS A 49 -19.51 -0.01 3.33
CA LYS A 49 -18.79 -1.25 3.06
C LYS A 49 -19.45 -1.96 1.87
N ILE A 50 -18.69 -2.24 0.83
CA ILE A 50 -19.13 -2.87 -0.42
C ILE A 50 -18.35 -4.17 -0.61
N GLU A 51 -19.03 -5.31 -0.56
CA GLU A 51 -18.39 -6.60 -0.89
C GLU A 51 -18.08 -6.66 -2.39
N ILE A 52 -16.90 -7.14 -2.74
CA ILE A 52 -16.45 -7.26 -4.13
C ILE A 52 -15.90 -8.67 -4.39
N GLY A 53 -15.96 -9.09 -5.66
CA GLY A 53 -15.48 -10.40 -6.09
C GLY A 53 -14.69 -10.31 -7.39
N GLY A 54 -14.40 -11.47 -7.98
CA GLY A 54 -13.67 -11.57 -9.24
C GLY A 54 -12.15 -11.60 -9.08
N THR A 55 -11.45 -11.44 -10.20
CA THR A 55 -9.99 -11.44 -10.27
C THR A 55 -9.39 -10.20 -9.60
N TRP A 56 -8.10 -10.25 -9.27
CA TRP A 56 -7.39 -9.11 -8.70
C TRP A 56 -7.52 -7.85 -9.57
N GLU A 57 -7.43 -8.00 -10.89
CA GLU A 57 -7.68 -6.93 -11.86
C GLU A 57 -9.09 -6.33 -11.74
N GLN A 58 -10.13 -7.16 -11.62
CA GLN A 58 -11.50 -6.67 -11.50
C GLN A 58 -11.70 -5.87 -10.21
N ARG A 59 -11.09 -6.34 -9.11
CA ARG A 59 -11.13 -5.66 -7.80
C ARG A 59 -10.41 -4.32 -7.83
N LEU A 60 -9.22 -4.25 -8.44
CA LEU A 60 -8.50 -3.00 -8.63
C LEU A 60 -9.32 -1.99 -9.46
N ASN A 61 -10.05 -2.43 -10.48
CA ASN A 61 -10.93 -1.55 -11.24
C ASN A 61 -12.11 -1.01 -10.40
N SER A 62 -12.54 -1.70 -9.34
CA SER A 62 -13.56 -1.19 -8.41
C SER A 62 -13.07 -0.01 -7.55
N LEU A 63 -11.75 0.19 -7.43
CA LEU A 63 -11.15 1.36 -6.79
C LEU A 63 -11.22 2.62 -7.64
N LEU A 64 -11.61 2.53 -8.92
CA LEU A 64 -11.82 3.71 -9.74
C LEU A 64 -13.06 4.52 -9.27
N PRO A 65 -13.05 5.84 -9.44
CA PRO A 65 -11.94 6.63 -9.94
C PRO A 65 -10.82 6.82 -8.91
N LEU A 66 -9.57 7.02 -9.35
CA LEU A 66 -8.48 7.41 -8.46
C LEU A 66 -8.63 8.89 -8.09
N THR A 67 -8.30 9.26 -6.85
CA THR A 67 -8.43 10.65 -6.38
C THR A 67 -7.28 11.07 -5.46
N LEU A 68 -7.18 12.37 -5.12
CA LEU A 68 -6.12 12.87 -4.23
C LEU A 68 -6.28 12.49 -2.75
N HIS A 69 -7.50 12.19 -2.28
CA HIS A 69 -7.81 11.97 -0.86
C HIS A 69 -8.25 10.54 -0.52
N SER A 70 -7.96 9.58 -1.42
CA SER A 70 -8.20 8.15 -1.22
C SER A 70 -9.53 7.79 -0.52
N PRO A 71 -10.70 8.15 -1.06
CA PRO A 71 -11.99 7.81 -0.43
C PRO A 71 -12.27 6.32 -0.36
N LYS A 72 -11.56 5.51 -1.15
CA LYS A 72 -11.75 4.06 -1.20
C LYS A 72 -10.52 3.36 -0.64
N ALA A 73 -10.78 2.47 0.30
CA ALA A 73 -9.82 1.49 0.79
C ALA A 73 -10.36 0.08 0.52
N MET A 74 -9.65 -0.68 -0.29
CA MET A 74 -9.92 -2.09 -0.53
C MET A 74 -9.13 -2.96 0.46
N ILE A 75 -9.84 -3.91 1.06
CA ILE A 75 -9.28 -4.98 1.86
C ILE A 75 -9.49 -6.28 1.12
N SER A 76 -8.46 -7.11 1.00
CA SER A 76 -8.57 -8.44 0.39
C SER A 76 -7.80 -9.48 1.18
N GLU A 77 -8.40 -10.65 1.37
CA GLU A 77 -7.67 -11.86 1.74
C GLU A 77 -6.64 -12.22 0.69
N THR A 78 -5.57 -12.84 1.16
CA THR A 78 -4.56 -13.48 0.33
C THR A 78 -4.59 -14.99 0.54
N GLN A 79 -3.72 -15.71 -0.16
CA GLN A 79 -3.51 -17.15 0.07
C GLN A 79 -2.66 -17.45 1.31
N SER A 80 -2.30 -16.44 2.10
CA SER A 80 -1.55 -16.58 3.34
C SER A 80 -2.29 -15.87 4.50
N PRO A 81 -1.75 -15.89 5.75
CA PRO A 81 -2.37 -15.22 6.89
C PRO A 81 -2.50 -13.69 6.77
N TRP A 82 -2.00 -13.10 5.69
CA TRP A 82 -1.99 -11.67 5.47
C TRP A 82 -3.27 -11.22 4.74
N CYS A 83 -3.83 -10.10 5.16
CA CYS A 83 -4.79 -9.33 4.37
C CYS A 83 -4.07 -8.14 3.74
N VAL A 84 -4.34 -7.85 2.47
CA VAL A 84 -3.83 -6.65 1.81
C VAL A 84 -4.80 -5.48 1.98
N TYR A 85 -4.24 -4.30 2.23
CA TYR A 85 -4.89 -3.00 2.22
C TYR A 85 -4.34 -2.19 1.04
N VAL A 86 -5.25 -1.69 0.20
CA VAL A 86 -4.91 -0.90 -0.99
C VAL A 86 -5.91 0.25 -1.13
N ASP A 87 -5.44 1.47 -1.36
CA ASP A 87 -6.32 2.63 -1.54
C ASP A 87 -6.42 3.12 -3.00
N ASN A 88 -7.30 4.08 -3.27
CA ASN A 88 -7.42 4.71 -4.60
C ASN A 88 -6.68 6.06 -4.73
N GLY A 89 -5.57 6.23 -4.00
CA GLY A 89 -4.78 7.45 -4.00
C GLY A 89 -4.03 7.69 -5.31
N MET A 90 -4.16 8.90 -5.87
CA MET A 90 -3.50 9.29 -7.13
C MET A 90 -2.00 9.56 -6.97
N GLN A 91 -1.54 9.99 -5.80
CA GLN A 91 -0.15 10.44 -5.61
C GLN A 91 0.82 9.31 -5.31
N GLY A 92 0.35 8.17 -4.80
CA GLY A 92 1.18 6.98 -4.70
C GLY A 92 2.32 7.07 -3.66
N THR A 93 2.23 7.95 -2.65
CA THR A 93 3.32 8.14 -1.65
C THR A 93 2.92 8.12 -0.17
N ASP A 94 1.65 8.07 0.21
CA ASP A 94 1.25 8.10 1.63
C ASP A 94 0.07 7.17 1.93
N ILE A 95 0.33 5.86 2.01
CA ILE A 95 -0.63 4.89 2.57
C ILE A 95 -0.40 4.67 4.06
N TYR A 96 0.67 5.22 4.66
CA TYR A 96 1.19 4.71 5.92
C TYR A 96 0.26 4.95 7.12
N SER A 97 -0.59 5.97 7.06
CA SER A 97 -1.38 6.39 8.23
C SER A 97 -2.42 5.35 8.70
N ASP A 98 -3.27 4.84 7.81
CA ASP A 98 -4.35 3.91 8.19
C ASP A 98 -3.82 2.52 8.59
N PRO A 99 -2.99 1.83 7.77
CA PRO A 99 -2.43 0.53 8.10
C PRO A 99 -1.50 0.55 9.31
N SER A 100 -0.66 1.59 9.49
CA SER A 100 0.19 1.71 10.68
C SER A 100 -0.64 1.86 11.95
N TYR A 101 -1.74 2.63 11.89
CA TYR A 101 -2.66 2.73 13.01
C TYR A 101 -3.36 1.40 13.31
N LEU A 102 -3.84 0.70 12.27
CA LEU A 102 -4.48 -0.62 12.40
C LEU A 102 -3.52 -1.65 13.01
N CYS A 103 -2.27 -1.68 12.56
CA CYS A 103 -1.17 -2.49 13.10
C CYS A 103 -1.05 -2.31 14.61
N GLN A 104 -0.99 -1.05 15.07
CA GLN A 104 -0.87 -0.69 16.49
C GLN A 104 -2.08 -1.14 17.31
N ILE A 105 -3.30 -0.81 16.87
CA ILE A 105 -4.50 -1.07 17.69
C ILE A 105 -4.93 -2.54 17.68
N LEU A 106 -4.61 -3.28 16.62
CA LEU A 106 -4.90 -4.71 16.53
C LEU A 106 -3.81 -5.56 17.18
N GLY A 107 -2.62 -4.98 17.41
CA GLY A 107 -1.47 -5.69 17.94
C GLY A 107 -0.96 -6.76 16.99
N VAL A 108 -0.88 -6.46 15.69
CA VAL A 108 -0.53 -7.40 14.62
C VAL A 108 0.73 -6.95 13.88
N HIS A 109 1.29 -7.82 13.05
CA HIS A 109 2.39 -7.45 12.17
C HIS A 109 1.86 -6.73 10.92
N GLU A 110 2.64 -5.79 10.42
CA GLU A 110 2.39 -5.06 9.18
C GLU A 110 3.62 -5.12 8.28
N ILE A 111 3.38 -5.31 6.99
CA ILE A 111 4.37 -5.04 5.94
C ILE A 111 3.81 -3.98 5.00
N ALA A 112 4.48 -2.84 4.91
CA ALA A 112 4.12 -1.78 3.97
C ALA A 112 5.22 -1.61 2.92
N ILE A 113 4.82 -1.49 1.66
CA ILE A 113 5.74 -1.40 0.54
C ILE A 113 5.42 -0.21 -0.34
N THR A 114 6.47 0.40 -0.90
CA THR A 114 6.37 1.40 -1.97
C THR A 114 7.28 0.98 -3.12
N MET A 115 6.77 0.93 -4.35
CA MET A 115 7.53 0.53 -5.54
C MET A 115 7.20 1.44 -6.73
N VAL A 116 7.61 2.69 -6.63
CA VAL A 116 7.45 3.71 -7.66
C VAL A 116 8.68 3.72 -8.57
N ARG A 117 8.46 3.46 -9.86
CA ARG A 117 9.51 3.53 -10.88
C ARG A 117 10.05 4.95 -11.04
N ASP A 118 11.38 5.09 -11.05
CA ASP A 118 12.07 6.32 -11.46
C ASP A 118 11.88 6.53 -12.96
N ILE A 119 11.24 7.64 -13.33
CA ILE A 119 11.14 8.11 -14.70
C ILE A 119 11.94 9.40 -14.78
N PRO A 120 13.17 9.37 -15.32
CA PRO A 120 14.07 10.53 -15.32
C PRO A 120 13.38 11.81 -15.81
N LYS A 121 13.45 12.88 -15.01
CA LYS A 121 12.84 14.21 -15.25
C LYS A 121 11.31 14.28 -15.21
N ILE A 122 10.61 13.15 -15.05
CA ILE A 122 9.14 13.08 -15.05
C ILE A 122 8.62 12.72 -13.67
N LYS A 123 9.16 11.65 -13.06
CA LYS A 123 8.69 11.12 -11.78
C LYS A 123 9.87 10.59 -10.97
N PRO A 124 10.08 11.05 -9.73
CA PRO A 124 11.08 10.44 -8.87
C PRO A 124 10.69 9.00 -8.52
N GLY A 125 11.70 8.12 -8.46
CA GLY A 125 11.51 6.74 -8.00
C GLY A 125 11.58 6.60 -6.48
N SER A 126 10.93 5.56 -5.99
CA SER A 126 10.95 5.18 -4.58
C SER A 126 10.73 3.68 -4.45
N THR A 127 11.69 2.97 -3.87
CA THR A 127 11.51 1.59 -3.41
C THR A 127 11.63 1.61 -1.90
N GLN A 128 10.62 1.09 -1.20
CA GLN A 128 10.58 1.04 0.25
C GLN A 128 9.99 -0.29 0.72
N PHE A 129 10.53 -0.78 1.83
CA PHE A 129 10.04 -1.92 2.57
C PHE A 129 10.00 -1.54 4.05
N SER A 130 8.85 -1.70 4.68
CA SER A 130 8.65 -1.48 6.11
C SER A 130 8.00 -2.72 6.70
N TYR A 131 8.57 -3.21 7.80
CA TYR A 131 7.98 -4.19 8.69
C TYR A 131 7.74 -3.53 10.04
N SER A 132 6.55 -3.73 10.62
CA SER A 132 6.19 -3.21 11.94
C SER A 132 5.58 -4.33 12.80
N ASP A 133 5.96 -4.39 14.07
CA ASP A 133 5.41 -5.32 15.06
C ASP A 133 4.50 -4.61 16.05
N GLY A 134 3.23 -4.50 15.68
CA GLY A 134 2.19 -3.87 16.48
C GLY A 134 1.92 -4.59 17.80
N SER A 135 2.23 -5.89 17.92
CA SER A 135 2.06 -6.63 19.17
C SER A 135 2.96 -6.11 20.30
N ARG A 136 4.04 -5.42 19.92
CA ARG A 136 5.02 -4.78 20.81
C ARG A 136 4.90 -3.26 20.83
N ALA A 137 3.83 -2.70 20.26
CA ALA A 137 3.61 -1.26 20.25
C ALA A 137 3.49 -0.70 21.67
N LYS A 138 4.23 0.38 21.96
CA LYS A 138 4.19 1.09 23.23
C LYS A 138 3.58 2.47 23.05
N LYS A 139 2.51 2.75 23.78
CA LYS A 139 1.93 4.09 23.82
C LYS A 139 2.82 4.99 24.69
N ILE A 140 3.46 5.97 24.05
CA ILE A 140 4.25 7.01 24.71
C ILE A 140 3.38 8.25 24.84
N VAL A 141 3.27 8.78 26.06
CA VAL A 141 2.51 10.00 26.36
C VAL A 141 3.50 11.13 26.64
N SER A 142 3.34 12.26 25.95
CA SER A 142 4.09 13.50 26.15
C SER A 142 3.16 14.63 26.57
N GLU A 143 3.72 15.78 26.93
CA GLU A 143 2.94 16.99 27.25
C GLU A 143 2.07 17.46 26.07
N THR A 144 2.49 17.17 24.83
CA THR A 144 1.82 17.62 23.60
C THR A 144 0.90 16.57 22.97
N GLY A 145 0.80 15.37 23.54
CA GLY A 145 -0.07 14.32 23.03
C GLY A 145 0.42 12.90 23.33
N TYR A 146 0.17 11.98 22.42
CA TYR A 146 0.70 10.62 22.50
C TYR A 146 1.07 10.11 21.12
N TYR A 147 2.02 9.18 21.06
CA TYR A 147 2.37 8.43 19.87
C TYR A 147 2.63 6.95 20.23
N TYR A 148 2.69 6.09 19.23
CA TYR A 148 3.11 4.70 19.43
C TYR A 148 4.54 4.53 18.95
N GLU A 149 5.39 3.99 19.81
CA GLU A 149 6.66 3.41 19.41
C GLU A 149 6.40 1.96 18.99
N VAL A 150 6.62 1.65 17.72
CA VAL A 150 6.41 0.31 17.16
C VAL A 150 7.75 -0.23 16.68
N PRO A 151 8.26 -1.32 17.27
CA PRO A 151 9.47 -1.96 16.79
C PRO A 151 9.29 -2.42 15.33
N GLY A 152 10.33 -2.30 14.51
CA GLY A 152 10.22 -2.62 13.11
C GLY A 152 11.55 -2.54 12.37
N ARG A 153 11.47 -2.78 11.05
CA ARG A 153 12.57 -2.66 10.11
C ARG A 153 12.10 -1.82 8.93
N TYR A 154 12.77 -0.72 8.65
CA TYR A 154 12.44 0.17 7.53
C TYR A 154 13.66 0.35 6.63
N ILE A 155 13.46 0.23 5.32
CA ILE A 155 14.51 0.35 4.32
C ILE A 155 13.93 1.06 3.11
N ALA A 156 14.60 2.11 2.64
CA ALA A 156 14.14 2.90 1.51
C ALA A 156 15.30 3.40 0.65
N ALA A 157 15.18 3.18 -0.66
CA ALA A 157 15.92 3.90 -1.69
C ALA A 157 14.94 4.80 -2.43
N HIS A 158 14.98 6.10 -2.16
CA HIS A 158 13.99 7.03 -2.71
C HIS A 158 14.64 8.33 -3.15
N ARG A 159 13.91 9.07 -3.99
CA ARG A 159 14.36 10.34 -4.53
C ARG A 159 13.33 11.43 -4.23
N GLU A 160 13.71 12.39 -3.41
CA GLU A 160 12.99 13.66 -3.33
C GLU A 160 13.70 14.70 -4.20
N SER A 161 14.64 15.45 -3.61
CA SER A 161 15.54 16.35 -4.34
C SER A 161 16.76 15.61 -4.93
N ARG A 162 17.28 14.63 -4.19
CA ARG A 162 18.38 13.74 -4.56
C ARG A 162 18.04 12.30 -4.14
N TRP A 163 18.82 11.35 -4.63
CA TRP A 163 18.69 9.97 -4.17
C TRP A 163 19.21 9.85 -2.74
N GLU A 164 18.43 9.20 -1.89
CA GLU A 164 18.78 8.91 -0.50
C GLU A 164 18.50 7.43 -0.20
N PHE A 165 19.36 6.85 0.63
CA PHE A 165 19.20 5.51 1.18
C PHE A 165 19.04 5.64 2.68
N VAL A 166 17.94 5.11 3.22
CA VAL A 166 17.62 5.12 4.64
C VAL A 166 17.37 3.70 5.08
N GLU A 167 17.93 3.33 6.23
CA GLU A 167 17.61 2.09 6.92
C GLU A 167 17.48 2.33 8.42
N GLN A 168 16.55 1.63 9.07
CA GLN A 168 16.28 1.74 10.50
C GLN A 168 15.85 0.38 11.04
N GLY A 169 16.25 0.05 12.27
CA GLY A 169 15.98 -1.24 12.90
C GLY A 169 16.96 -2.34 12.47
N GLU A 170 16.91 -3.47 13.18
CA GLU A 170 17.82 -4.60 12.95
C GLU A 170 17.51 -5.31 11.62
N PRO A 171 18.51 -5.56 10.77
CA PRO A 171 18.29 -6.30 9.53
C PRO A 171 17.84 -7.74 9.76
N PHE A 172 16.96 -8.22 8.90
CA PHE A 172 16.60 -9.63 8.86
C PHE A 172 17.72 -10.50 8.26
N PRO A 173 17.83 -11.79 8.64
CA PRO A 173 18.87 -12.69 8.14
C PRO A 173 18.86 -12.94 6.63
N PHE A 174 17.74 -12.64 5.96
CA PHE A 174 17.57 -12.82 4.52
C PHE A 174 17.85 -11.55 3.70
N GLU A 175 18.11 -10.42 4.35
CA GLU A 175 18.42 -9.17 3.64
C GLU A 175 19.76 -9.27 2.90
N GLU A 176 19.81 -8.73 1.69
CA GLU A 176 21.00 -8.70 0.84
C GLU A 176 21.86 -7.46 1.17
N LEU A 177 22.47 -7.45 2.36
CA LEU A 177 23.16 -6.28 2.92
C LEU A 177 24.32 -5.78 2.05
N GLU A 178 24.97 -6.65 1.30
CA GLU A 178 26.02 -6.25 0.35
C GLU A 178 25.48 -5.29 -0.72
N GLN A 179 24.23 -5.47 -1.14
CA GLN A 179 23.58 -4.63 -2.13
C GLN A 179 23.35 -3.21 -1.61
N TYR A 180 23.26 -3.01 -0.29
CA TYR A 180 23.08 -1.68 0.32
C TYR A 180 24.31 -0.79 0.13
N GLN A 181 25.45 -1.37 -0.27
CA GLN A 181 26.68 -0.65 -0.60
C GLN A 181 26.84 -0.36 -2.10
N ALA A 182 25.83 -0.67 -2.93
CA ALA A 182 25.89 -0.39 -4.35
C ALA A 182 26.21 1.09 -4.65
N ARG A 183 27.00 1.33 -5.71
CA ARG A 183 27.45 2.67 -6.11
C ARG A 183 26.30 3.63 -6.38
N ARG A 184 25.22 3.13 -6.99
CA ARG A 184 24.01 3.90 -7.28
C ARG A 184 22.99 3.61 -6.19
N ILE A 185 22.50 4.66 -5.51
CA ILE A 185 21.55 4.51 -4.42
C ILE A 185 20.27 3.79 -4.84
N LYS A 186 19.75 4.09 -6.04
CA LYS A 186 18.56 3.43 -6.58
C LYS A 186 18.71 1.91 -6.81
N ASP A 187 19.95 1.43 -6.87
CA ASP A 187 20.25 0.01 -7.05
C ASP A 187 20.41 -0.69 -5.69
N ARG A 188 20.39 0.04 -4.56
CA ARG A 188 20.53 -0.50 -3.20
C ARG A 188 19.28 -1.22 -2.69
N LEU A 189 18.11 -0.88 -3.23
CA LEU A 189 16.86 -1.59 -2.95
C LEU A 189 16.00 -1.63 -4.21
N THR A 190 15.74 -2.83 -4.73
CA THR A 190 14.97 -3.03 -5.97
C THR A 190 13.63 -3.71 -5.68
N PRO A 191 12.62 -3.55 -6.56
CA PRO A 191 11.35 -4.27 -6.42
C PRO A 191 11.51 -5.79 -6.32
N GLU A 192 12.51 -6.37 -6.99
CA GLU A 192 12.79 -7.80 -6.93
C GLU A 192 13.34 -8.22 -5.56
N MET A 193 14.10 -7.36 -4.89
CA MET A 193 14.53 -7.59 -3.50
C MET A 193 13.32 -7.54 -2.56
N VAL A 194 12.46 -6.52 -2.72
CA VAL A 194 11.22 -6.38 -1.94
C VAL A 194 10.32 -7.61 -2.10
N GLU A 195 10.14 -8.12 -3.33
CA GLU A 195 9.43 -9.39 -3.60
C GLU A 195 10.02 -10.56 -2.81
N ARG A 196 11.36 -10.71 -2.81
CA ARG A 196 12.02 -11.77 -2.04
C ARG A 196 11.79 -11.60 -0.54
N TYR A 197 11.91 -10.37 -0.03
CA TYR A 197 11.71 -10.06 1.38
C TYR A 197 10.28 -10.37 1.81
N CYS A 198 9.28 -9.94 1.04
CA CYS A 198 7.87 -10.31 1.20
C CYS A 198 7.67 -11.84 1.18
N GLY A 199 8.38 -12.55 0.30
CA GLY A 199 8.34 -14.00 0.20
C GLY A 199 8.73 -14.73 1.49
N HIS A 200 9.68 -14.18 2.28
CA HIS A 200 10.05 -14.74 3.59
C HIS A 200 8.91 -14.67 4.63
N PHE A 201 7.92 -13.80 4.41
CA PHE A 201 6.71 -13.70 5.23
C PHE A 201 5.50 -14.43 4.60
N GLY A 202 5.70 -15.15 3.50
CA GLY A 202 4.62 -15.86 2.79
C GLY A 202 3.75 -14.95 1.93
N ILE A 203 4.27 -13.82 1.47
CA ILE A 203 3.60 -12.91 0.53
C ILE A 203 4.19 -13.11 -0.87
N ASP A 204 3.39 -13.62 -1.81
CA ASP A 204 3.76 -13.77 -3.23
C ASP A 204 3.34 -12.51 -4.00
N LEU A 205 4.09 -11.43 -3.76
CA LEU A 205 3.70 -10.05 -4.03
C LEU A 205 3.34 -9.80 -5.51
N PHE A 206 4.10 -10.33 -6.47
CA PHE A 206 3.85 -10.14 -7.91
C PHE A 206 2.97 -11.20 -8.57
N ASN A 207 2.28 -12.04 -7.81
CA ASN A 207 1.34 -13.02 -8.35
C ASN A 207 -0.11 -12.54 -8.16
N PRO A 208 -0.85 -12.15 -9.22
CA PRO A 208 -2.25 -11.71 -9.08
C PRO A 208 -3.15 -12.77 -8.43
N ASP A 209 -2.83 -14.04 -8.62
CA ASP A 209 -3.59 -15.16 -8.05
C ASP A 209 -3.44 -15.23 -6.52
N PHE A 210 -2.36 -14.68 -5.95
CA PHE A 210 -2.14 -14.63 -4.49
C PHE A 210 -3.26 -13.88 -3.76
N TYR A 211 -3.94 -12.94 -4.43
CA TYR A 211 -4.99 -12.08 -3.88
C TYR A 211 -6.41 -12.65 -4.09
N SER A 212 -6.56 -13.98 -4.10
CA SER A 212 -7.77 -14.67 -4.57
C SER A 212 -8.88 -14.89 -3.52
N GLY A 213 -8.77 -14.39 -2.30
CA GLY A 213 -9.75 -14.62 -1.23
C GLY A 213 -10.94 -13.65 -1.23
N ARG A 214 -11.62 -13.48 -0.10
CA ARG A 214 -12.70 -12.47 0.08
C ARG A 214 -12.16 -11.05 -0.02
N ALA A 215 -12.99 -10.10 -0.45
CA ALA A 215 -12.59 -8.70 -0.52
C ALA A 215 -13.78 -7.76 -0.36
N CYS A 216 -13.50 -6.58 0.21
CA CYS A 216 -14.46 -5.49 0.32
C CYS A 216 -13.79 -4.13 0.12
N ILE A 217 -14.59 -3.13 -0.24
CA ILE A 217 -14.19 -1.72 -0.28
C ILE A 217 -14.91 -0.98 0.84
N PHE A 218 -14.17 -0.15 1.58
CA PHE A 218 -14.71 0.93 2.37
C PHE A 218 -14.67 2.21 1.54
N GLU A 219 -15.85 2.78 1.25
CA GLU A 219 -16.01 3.98 0.45
C GLU A 219 -16.54 5.13 1.28
N ARG A 220 -15.79 6.24 1.29
CA ARG A 220 -16.13 7.53 1.90
C ARG A 220 -16.70 8.43 0.79
N GLN A 221 -17.80 9.15 1.05
CA GLN A 221 -18.20 10.18 0.07
C GLN A 221 -17.16 11.31 0.06
N VAL A 222 -16.98 11.86 -1.12
CA VAL A 222 -16.10 12.97 -1.40
C VAL A 222 -16.87 14.07 -2.10
N HIS A 223 -16.40 15.30 -1.95
CA HIS A 223 -16.93 16.44 -2.69
C HIS A 223 -16.88 16.16 -4.20
N PRO A 224 -17.94 16.44 -4.97
CA PRO A 224 -18.02 16.07 -6.40
C PRO A 224 -16.91 16.66 -7.27
N ASP A 225 -16.33 17.78 -6.85
CA ASP A 225 -15.36 18.58 -7.62
C ASP A 225 -13.90 18.16 -7.44
N ILE A 226 -13.62 17.05 -6.74
CA ILE A 226 -12.23 16.61 -6.60
C ILE A 226 -11.65 16.10 -7.94
N PRO A 227 -10.39 16.43 -8.25
CA PRO A 227 -9.69 15.85 -9.40
C PRO A 227 -9.71 14.33 -9.33
N LYS A 228 -9.99 13.69 -10.47
CA LYS A 228 -10.17 12.25 -10.56
C LYS A 228 -9.59 11.67 -11.84
N LEU A 229 -9.00 10.48 -11.75
CA LEU A 229 -8.63 9.66 -12.90
C LEU A 229 -9.62 8.52 -13.04
N LEU A 230 -10.29 8.46 -14.18
CA LEU A 230 -11.31 7.44 -14.47
C LEU A 230 -10.70 6.10 -14.94
N HIS A 231 -9.40 6.07 -15.15
CA HIS A 231 -8.65 4.90 -15.59
C HIS A 231 -7.24 4.94 -14.99
N PHE A 232 -6.60 3.78 -14.90
CA PHE A 232 -5.18 3.70 -14.57
C PHE A 232 -4.36 4.28 -15.72
N PRO A 233 -3.43 5.23 -15.47
CA PRO A 233 -2.71 5.97 -16.51
C PRO A 233 -1.98 5.11 -17.54
N GLN A 234 -1.59 3.90 -17.17
CA GLN A 234 -0.78 3.01 -18.02
C GLN A 234 -1.48 1.70 -18.36
N SER A 235 -2.80 1.60 -18.13
CA SER A 235 -3.59 0.45 -18.56
C SER A 235 -3.90 0.51 -20.06
N ALA A 236 -4.07 -0.65 -20.70
CA ALA A 236 -4.32 -0.75 -22.14
C ALA A 236 -5.57 0.04 -22.60
N ALA A 237 -6.56 0.23 -21.71
CA ALA A 237 -7.74 1.06 -21.98
C ALA A 237 -7.41 2.56 -22.13
N ALA A 238 -6.38 3.07 -21.46
CA ALA A 238 -5.97 4.49 -21.52
C ALA A 238 -5.24 4.83 -22.83
N VAL A 239 -4.50 3.86 -23.40
CA VAL A 239 -3.73 4.04 -24.65
C VAL A 239 -4.65 4.23 -25.87
N GLY A 240 -5.90 3.73 -25.80
CA GLY A 240 -6.91 3.88 -26.86
C GLY A 240 -7.60 5.25 -26.92
N GLN A 241 -7.47 6.10 -25.89
CA GLN A 241 -8.11 7.43 -25.87
C GLN A 241 -7.18 8.58 -26.28
N GLN A 242 -5.85 8.37 -26.32
CA GLN A 242 -4.90 9.39 -26.78
C GLN A 242 -4.73 9.46 -28.31
N SER A 243 -5.38 8.57 -29.07
CA SER A 243 -5.28 8.50 -30.54
C SER A 243 -6.47 9.12 -31.29
N ARG A 244 -7.36 9.87 -30.62
CA ARG A 244 -8.46 10.62 -31.25
C ARG A 244 -8.55 12.08 -30.79
N LEU A 245 -7.44 12.80 -30.87
CA LEU A 245 -7.44 14.26 -31.02
C LEU A 245 -6.27 14.60 -31.94
N GLY A 246 -6.50 14.38 -33.24
CA GLY A 246 -5.74 14.97 -34.34
C GLY A 246 -6.58 16.06 -34.98
#